data_AF-A0A6J4H3X9-F1
#
_entry.id   AF-A0A6J4H3X9-F1
#
_cell.length_a   1.000
_cell.length_b   1.000
_cell.length_c   1.000
_cell.angle_alpha   90.00
_cell.angle_beta   90.00
_cell.angle_gamma   90.00
#
_symmetry.space_group_name_H-M   'P 1'
#
loop_
_entity.id
_entity.type
_entity.pdbx_description
1 polymer ?
#
loop_
_entity_poly.entity_id
_entity_poly.type
_entity_poly.pdbx_seq_one_letter_code
_entity_poly.pdbx_strand_id
1 'polypeptide(L)' 'GAATQDGLEMLVQQGGLAFEAWTGLAAPLDVMRRAALEARERLV' A
#
# COMPACT_ATOMS: atom_id res chain seq x y z
N GLY A 1 12.41 7.46 -23.97
CA GLY A 1 12.53 7.25 -22.51
C GLY A 1 11.68 6.06 -22.12
N ALA A 2 12.05 5.33 -21.07
CA ALA A 2 11.28 4.19 -20.57
C ALA A 2 10.09 4.63 -19.71
N ALA A 3 9.04 3.81 -19.63
CA ALA A 3 7.94 3.99 -18.70
C ALA A 3 8.40 3.68 -17.26
N THR A 4 7.89 4.44 -16.29
CA THR A 4 8.22 4.27 -14.86
C THR A 4 6.99 3.83 -14.06
N GLN A 5 7.23 3.09 -12.98
CA GLN A 5 6.25 2.81 -11.93
C GLN A 5 6.75 3.43 -10.63
N ASP A 6 5.84 3.96 -9.82
CA ASP A 6 6.17 4.45 -8.48
C ASP A 6 6.24 3.31 -7.45
N GLY A 7 6.59 3.64 -6.21
CA GLY A 7 6.76 2.65 -5.13
C GLY A 7 5.49 2.35 -4.33
N LEU A 8 4.35 2.98 -4.62
CA LEU A 8 3.17 2.93 -3.75
C LEU A 8 2.58 1.52 -3.68
N GLU A 9 2.45 0.85 -4.83
CA GLU A 9 1.85 -0.48 -4.86
C GLU A 9 2.73 -1.49 -4.14
N MET A 10 4.05 -1.39 -4.32
CA MET A 10 5.01 -2.22 -3.58
C MET A 10 4.87 -2.01 -2.07
N LEU A 11 4.73 -0.76 -1.60
CA LEU A 11 4.52 -0.45 -0.18
C LEU A 11 3.22 -1.08 0.36
N VAL A 12 2.12 -0.96 -0.38
CA VAL A 12 0.81 -1.53 0.02
C VAL A 12 0.90 -3.05 0.14
N GLN A 13 1.53 -3.72 -0.83
CA GLN A 13 1.69 -5.18 -0.82
C GLN A 13 2.56 -5.64 0.36
N GLN A 14 3.68 -4.94 0.64
CA GLN A 14 4.52 -5.25 1.80
C GLN A 14 3.76 -5.10 3.13
N GLY A 15 3.00 -4.01 3.27
CA GLY A 15 2.14 -3.80 4.43
C GLY A 15 1.08 -4.90 4.55
N GLY A 16 0.49 -5.32 3.44
CA GLY A 16 -0.49 -6.41 3.39
C GLY A 16 0.08 -7.74 3.87
N LEU A 17 1.26 -8.12 3.38
CA LEU A 17 1.95 -9.33 3.82
C LEU A 17 2.26 -9.30 5.33
N ALA A 18 2.72 -8.17 5.85
CA ALA A 18 2.97 -8.01 7.28
C ALA A 18 1.68 -8.09 8.10
N PHE A 19 0.60 -7.45 7.63
CA PHE A 19 -0.72 -7.50 8.26
C PHE A 19 -1.26 -8.93 8.34
N GLU A 20 -1.19 -9.69 7.25
CA GLU A 20 -1.60 -11.09 7.21
C GLU A 20 -0.75 -11.95 8.15
N ALA A 21 0.58 -11.75 8.15
CA ALA A 21 1.50 -12.50 9.00
C ALA A 21 1.23 -12.28 10.50
N TRP A 22 0.83 -11.07 10.90
CA TRP A 22 0.59 -10.75 12.32
C TRP A 22 -0.83 -11.05 12.78
N THR A 23 -1.83 -10.88 11.91
CA THR A 23 -3.24 -10.98 12.31
C THR A 23 -3.87 -12.31 11.94
N GLY A 24 -3.31 -13.02 10.96
CA GLY A 24 -3.94 -14.19 10.33
C GLY A 24 -5.20 -13.87 9.52
N LEU A 25 -5.54 -12.58 9.36
CA LEU A 25 -6.67 -12.12 8.55
C LEU A 25 -6.17 -11.64 7.20
N ALA A 26 -6.96 -11.89 6.14
CA ALA A 26 -6.67 -11.38 4.80
C ALA A 26 -6.53 -9.85 4.80
N ALA A 27 -5.48 -9.34 4.15
CA ALA A 27 -5.22 -7.90 4.13
C ALA A 27 -6.28 -7.16 3.29
N PRO A 28 -6.87 -6.07 3.83
CA PRO A 28 -7.82 -5.24 3.08
C PRO A 28 -7.06 -4.27 2.15
N LEU A 29 -6.39 -4.80 1.12
CA LEU A 29 -5.46 -4.06 0.25
C LEU A 29 -6.08 -2.79 -0.38
N ASP A 30 -7.35 -2.82 -0.76
CA ASP A 30 -8.03 -1.65 -1.34
C ASP A 30 -8.25 -0.52 -0.33
N VAL A 31 -8.41 -0.84 0.95
CA VAL A 31 -8.47 0.14 2.03
C VAL A 31 -7.08 0.71 2.27
N MET A 32 -6.06 -0.15 2.34
CA MET A 32 -4.66 0.25 2.53
C MET A 32 -4.17 1.17 1.41
N ARG A 33 -4.50 0.85 0.15
CA ARG A 33 -4.14 1.66 -1.02
C ARG A 33 -4.78 3.04 -0.99
N ARG A 34 -6.09 3.13 -0.69
CA ARG A 34 -6.79 4.41 -0.58
C ARG A 34 -6.23 5.26 0.56
N ALA A 35 -6.01 4.67 1.72
CA ALA A 35 -5.42 5.38 2.87
C ALA A 35 -4.01 5.90 2.56
N ALA A 36 -3.18 5.12 1.88
CA ALA A 36 -1.83 5.55 1.50
C ALA A 36 -1.84 6.69 0.47
N LEU A 37 -2.77 6.67 -0.50
CA LEU A 37 -2.97 7.79 -1.44
C LEU A 37 -3.41 9.06 -0.71
N GLU A 38 -4.43 8.98 0.15
CA GLU A 38 -4.90 10.11 0.94
C GLU A 38 -3.80 10.69 1.83
N ALA A 39 -3.01 9.82 2.48
CA ALA A 39 -1.90 10.24 3.33
C ALA A 39 -0.80 10.95 2.52
N ARG A 40 -0.48 10.45 1.32
CA ARG A 40 0.49 11.08 0.42
C ARG A 40 0.04 12.49 0.05
N GLU A 41 -1.23 12.67 -0.30
CA GLU A 41 -1.78 13.98 -0.70
C GLU A 41 -1.81 15.00 0.44
N ARG A 42 -1.94 14.56 1.70
CA ARG A 42 -1.91 15.46 2.88
C ARG A 42 -0.51 15.96 3.24
N LEU A 43 0.54 15.30 2.74
CA LEU A 43 1.94 15.61 3.06
C LEU A 43 2.62 16.50 2.01
N VAL A 44 1.90 16.86 0.93
CA VAL A 44 2.34 17.80 -0.12
C VAL A 44 1.65 19.14 0.09
#